data_AF-A0A7C5GUH3-F1
#
_entry.id   AF-A0A7C5GUH3-F1
#
_cell.length_a   1.000
_cell.length_b   1.000
_cell.length_c   1.000
_cell.angle_alpha   90.00
_cell.angle_beta   90.00
_cell.angle_gamma   90.00
#
_symmetry.space_group_name_H-M   'P 1'
#
loop_
_entity.id
_entity.type
_entity.pdbx_description
1 polymer ?
#
loop_
_entity_poly.entity_id
_entity_poly.type
_entity_poly.pdbx_seq_one_letter_code
_entity_poly.pdbx_strand_id
1 'polypeptide(L)' 'PEKYEAYRWNMASRVWDKMRATDSRECRTCHSFNHMDFDEQDKMAAKKHGTAEERGKTCIDCHQGIAHTEPDEPDE' A
#
# COMPACT_ATOMS: atom_id res chain seq x y z
N PRO A 1 -2.00 16.80 -20.17
CA PRO A 1 -2.84 16.24 -19.07
C PRO A 1 -3.51 14.93 -19.49
N GLU A 2 -4.27 14.91 -20.59
CA GLU A 2 -5.01 13.70 -21.04
C GLU A 2 -4.13 12.45 -21.20
N LYS A 3 -2.97 12.57 -21.86
CA LYS A 3 -2.03 11.44 -22.01
C LYS A 3 -1.45 10.95 -20.69
N TYR A 4 -1.29 11.83 -19.71
CA TYR A 4 -0.78 11.47 -18.39
C TYR A 4 -1.85 10.70 -17.61
N GLU A 5 -3.08 11.24 -17.55
CA GLU A 5 -4.19 10.58 -16.85
C GLU A 5 -4.51 9.21 -17.48
N ALA A 6 -4.57 9.12 -18.82
CA ALA A 6 -4.78 7.86 -19.54
C ALA A 6 -3.71 6.80 -19.26
N TYR A 7 -2.50 7.20 -18.84
CA TYR A 7 -1.40 6.28 -18.53
C TYR A 7 -1.15 6.12 -17.03
N ARG A 8 -1.90 6.84 -16.19
CA ARG A 8 -1.64 6.97 -14.76
C ARG A 8 -1.85 5.66 -14.02
N TRP A 9 -2.86 4.87 -14.41
CA TRP A 9 -3.05 3.51 -13.90
C TRP A 9 -1.81 2.66 -14.13
N ASN A 10 -1.31 2.59 -15.38
CA ASN A 10 -0.14 1.78 -15.70
C ASN A 10 1.11 2.20 -14.89
N MET A 11 1.32 3.51 -14.73
CA MET A 11 2.42 4.02 -13.92
C MET A 11 2.26 3.64 -12.44
N ALA A 12 1.06 3.78 -11.88
CA ALA A 12 0.79 3.42 -10.51
C ALA A 12 0.96 1.91 -10.27
N SER A 13 0.44 1.06 -11.15
CA SER A 13 0.60 -0.40 -11.04
C SER A 13 2.07 -0.82 -11.01
N ARG A 14 2.92 -0.22 -11.86
CA ARG A 14 4.38 -0.50 -11.84
C ARG A 14 5.02 -0.11 -10.50
N VAL A 15 4.59 0.99 -9.90
CA VAL A 15 5.09 1.42 -8.58
C VAL A 15 4.59 0.47 -7.51
N TRP A 16 3.32 0.07 -7.54
CA TRP A 16 2.76 -0.90 -6.59
C TRP A 16 3.43 -2.26 -6.68
N ASP A 17 3.72 -2.75 -7.89
CA ASP A 17 4.46 -3.99 -8.09
C ASP A 17 5.88 -3.92 -7.54
N LYS A 18 6.57 -2.78 -7.76
CA LYS A 18 7.87 -2.54 -7.15
C LYS A 18 7.78 -2.55 -5.62
N MET A 19 6.80 -1.85 -5.04
CA MET A 19 6.59 -1.81 -3.60
C MET A 19 6.21 -3.18 -3.03
N ARG A 20 5.46 -4.02 -3.76
CA ARG A 20 5.20 -5.41 -3.36
C ARG A 20 6.50 -6.22 -3.38
N ALA A 21 7.26 -6.14 -4.47
CA ALA A 21 8.51 -6.89 -4.64
C ALA A 21 9.59 -6.53 -3.62
N THR A 22 9.59 -5.29 -3.12
CA THR A 22 10.53 -4.81 -2.09
C THR A 22 9.98 -4.92 -0.67
N ASP A 23 8.87 -5.63 -0.46
CA ASP A 23 8.22 -5.75 0.84
C ASP A 23 7.90 -4.36 1.45
N SER A 24 7.50 -3.41 0.62
CA SER A 24 7.21 -2.02 0.97
C SER A 24 8.30 -1.37 1.84
N ARG A 25 9.58 -1.67 1.52
CA ARG A 25 10.76 -1.14 2.23
C ARG A 25 10.67 0.36 2.50
N GLU A 26 10.19 1.11 1.53
CA GLU A 26 10.01 2.57 1.60
C GLU A 26 9.07 2.99 2.75
N CYS A 27 8.04 2.17 3.04
CA CYS A 27 7.14 2.37 4.18
C CYS A 27 7.77 1.83 5.48
N ARG A 28 8.26 0.60 5.43
CA ARG A 28 8.76 -0.15 6.60
C ARG A 28 10.01 0.45 7.24
N THR A 29 10.75 1.30 6.51
CA THR A 29 11.88 2.05 7.07
C THR A 29 11.47 2.86 8.30
N CYS A 30 10.24 3.37 8.34
CA CYS A 30 9.69 4.06 9.51
C CYS A 30 8.48 3.33 10.14
N HIS A 31 7.75 2.53 9.36
CA HIS A 31 6.53 1.82 9.78
C HIS A 31 6.71 0.30 9.71
N SER A 32 7.69 -0.24 10.44
CA SER A 32 7.86 -1.69 10.55
C SER A 32 6.79 -2.28 11.48
N PHE A 33 6.29 -3.48 11.18
CA PHE A 33 5.36 -4.19 12.08
C PHE A 33 5.91 -4.35 13.50
N ASN A 34 7.22 -4.62 13.63
CA ASN A 34 7.92 -4.74 14.92
C ASN A 34 7.93 -3.46 15.77
N HIS A 35 7.63 -2.31 15.15
CA HIS A 35 7.63 -1.00 15.81
C HIS A 35 6.24 -0.39 15.86
N MET A 36 5.22 -1.09 15.35
CA MET A 36 3.84 -0.66 15.50
C MET A 36 3.35 -1.01 16.89
N ASP A 37 2.77 -0.03 17.58
CA ASP A 37 1.94 -0.28 18.75
C ASP A 37 0.51 -0.61 18.25
N PHE A 38 0.04 -1.81 18.53
CA PHE A 38 -1.28 -2.28 18.11
C PHE A 38 -2.39 -1.83 19.05
N ASP A 39 -2.05 -1.51 20.31
CA ASP A 39 -3.04 -1.07 21.30
C ASP A 39 -3.45 0.39 21.08
N GLU A 40 -2.55 1.19 20.51
CA GLU A 40 -2.80 2.58 20.09
C GLU A 40 -3.57 2.70 18.76
N GLN A 41 -3.80 1.59 18.07
CA GLN A 41 -4.54 1.58 16.79
C GLN A 41 -6.04 1.38 16.99
N ASP A 42 -6.83 1.91 16.05
CA ASP A 42 -8.23 1.53 15.93
C ASP A 42 -8.37 0.01 15.80
N LYS A 43 -9.39 -0.56 16.46
CA LYS A 43 -9.60 -2.02 16.55
C LYS A 43 -9.53 -2.75 15.20
N MET A 44 -10.06 -2.11 14.15
CA MET A 44 -10.03 -2.69 12.80
C MET A 44 -8.63 -2.66 12.20
N ALA A 45 -7.89 -1.56 12.38
CA ALA A 45 -6.52 -1.42 11.89
C ALA A 45 -5.60 -2.45 12.57
N ALA A 46 -5.65 -2.54 13.90
CA ALA A 46 -4.89 -3.52 14.67
C ALA A 46 -5.13 -4.96 14.16
N LYS A 47 -6.40 -5.34 13.97
CA LYS A 47 -6.76 -6.66 13.42
C LYS A 47 -6.23 -6.88 12.00
N LYS A 48 -6.35 -5.88 11.13
CA LYS A 48 -5.90 -5.96 9.73
C LYS A 48 -4.38 -6.04 9.64
N HIS A 49 -3.66 -5.24 10.41
CA HIS A 49 -2.20 -5.31 10.49
C HIS A 49 -1.71 -6.66 11.03
N GLY A 50 -2.35 -7.20 12.07
CA GLY A 50 -1.96 -8.52 12.60
C GLY A 50 -2.17 -9.62 11.56
N THR A 51 -3.31 -9.59 10.87
CA THR A 51 -3.57 -10.53 9.76
C THR A 51 -2.59 -10.34 8.59
N ALA A 52 -2.18 -9.10 8.32
CA ALA A 52 -1.24 -8.78 7.25
C ALA A 52 0.15 -9.35 7.54
N GLU A 53 0.63 -9.18 8.77
CA GLU A 53 1.91 -9.75 9.23
C GLU A 53 1.89 -11.28 9.15
N GLU A 54 0.85 -11.93 9.69
CA GLU A 54 0.68 -13.39 9.64
C GLU A 54 0.66 -13.94 8.21
N ARG A 55 0.07 -13.20 7.26
CA ARG A 55 -0.09 -13.62 5.86
C ARG A 55 1.05 -13.14 4.95
N GLY A 56 2.09 -12.51 5.49
CA GLY A 56 3.20 -11.98 4.70
C GLY A 56 2.77 -10.92 3.68
N LYS A 57 1.76 -10.12 4.00
CA LYS A 57 1.32 -9.01 3.17
C LYS A 57 2.29 -7.82 3.29
N THR A 58 2.31 -7.03 2.22
CA THR A 58 3.08 -5.79 2.15
C THR A 58 2.17 -4.61 2.44
N CYS A 59 2.73 -3.47 2.86
CA CYS A 59 1.93 -2.27 3.18
C CYS A 59 1.10 -1.81 1.97
N ILE A 60 1.69 -1.87 0.77
CA ILE A 60 1.03 -1.43 -0.46
C ILE A 60 -0.13 -2.34 -0.89
N ASP A 61 -0.30 -3.53 -0.31
CA ASP A 61 -1.44 -4.39 -0.63
C ASP A 61 -2.78 -3.79 -0.18
N CYS A 62 -2.76 -2.84 0.76
CA CYS A 62 -3.97 -2.15 1.25
C CYS A 62 -3.84 -0.61 1.20
N HIS A 63 -2.64 -0.07 1.24
CA HIS A 63 -2.40 1.39 1.34
C HIS A 63 -2.14 2.06 -0.03
N GLN A 64 -2.75 1.55 -1.10
CA GLN A 64 -2.84 2.26 -2.38
C GLN A 64 -3.72 3.50 -2.20
N GLY A 65 -3.40 4.60 -2.90
CA GLY A 65 -4.21 5.81 -2.84
C GLY A 65 -4.03 6.71 -1.59
N ILE A 66 -3.22 6.31 -0.60
CA ILE A 66 -3.10 7.07 0.66
C ILE A 66 -2.24 8.32 0.54
N ALA A 67 -1.02 8.18 0.01
CA ALA A 67 -0.10 9.31 -0.12
C ALA A 67 -0.44 10.19 -1.34
N HIS A 68 -0.96 9.56 -2.40
CA HIS A 68 -1.35 10.21 -3.63
C HIS A 68 -2.70 9.65 -4.06
N THR A 69 -3.56 10.47 -4.65
CA THR A 69 -4.85 10.04 -5.17
C THR A 69 -4.69 8.83 -6.08
N GLU A 70 -5.46 7.78 -5.80
CA GLU A 70 -5.51 6.58 -6.62
C GLU A 70 -5.99 6.93 -8.03
N PRO A 71 -5.35 6.40 -9.10
CA PRO A 71 -5.88 6.56 -10.45
C PRO A 71 -7.12 5.69 -10.67
N ASP A 72 -7.95 6.12 -11.61
CA ASP A 72 -9.09 5.31 -12.04
C ASP A 72 -8.59 4.04 -12.74
N GLU A 73 -9.22 2.91 -12.40
CA GLU A 73 -9.00 1.65 -13.10
C GLU A 73 -9.52 1.77 -14.54
N PRO A 74 -8.81 1.24 -15.55
CA PRO A 74 -9.30 1.26 -16.92
C PRO A 74 -10.61 0.48 -17.03
N ASP A 75 -11.56 1.00 -17.82
CA ASP A 75 -12.76 0.25 -18.20
C ASP A 75 -12.34 -1.06 -18.90
N GLU A 76 -13.01 -2.18 -18.57
CA GLU A 76 -12.77 -3.52 -19.15
C GLU A 76 -12.95 -3.59 -20.68
#